data_AF-A0AAW1TQ07-F1
#
_entry.id   AF-A0AAW1TQ07-F1
#
_cell.length_a   1.000
_cell.length_b   1.000
_cell.length_c   1.000
_cell.angle_alpha   90.00
_cell.angle_beta   90.00
_cell.angle_gamma   90.00
#
_symmetry.space_group_name_H-M   'P 1'
#
loop_
_entity.id
_entity.type
_entity.pdbx_description
1 polymer ?
#
loop_
_entity_poly.entity_id
_entity_poly.type
_entity_poly.pdbx_seq_one_letter_code
_entity_poly.pdbx_strand_id
1 'polypeptide(L)'
;MNTGNNKLNHSVNEIADLFAYLGELYFTSENRSTVESQKLLQLEKILKTNQINLKKLLRQLSPACKDIVQKCKWKEEEKICDTMFEKIITSEGHCCSFNYFAPRNHTFGG
;
A
#
# COMPACT_ATOMS: atom_id res chain seq x y z
N MET A 1 18.16 -12.97 -30.66
CA MET A 1 16.90 -13.05 -29.90
C MET A 1 16.46 -11.62 -29.64
N ASN A 2 15.36 -11.18 -30.26
CA ASN A 2 14.93 -9.78 -30.30
C ASN A 2 13.92 -9.55 -29.17
N THR A 3 14.36 -9.06 -28.01
CA THR A 3 13.44 -8.59 -26.95
C THR A 3 12.96 -7.20 -27.32
N GLY A 4 11.93 -7.15 -28.18
CA GLY A 4 11.18 -5.94 -28.47
C GLY A 4 10.55 -5.42 -27.18
N ASN A 5 11.08 -4.32 -26.66
CA ASN A 5 10.46 -3.52 -25.62
C ASN A 5 9.14 -2.97 -26.15
N ASN A 6 8.07 -3.75 -26.01
CA ASN A 6 6.70 -3.30 -26.26
C ASN A 6 6.32 -2.35 -25.11
N LYS A 7 6.78 -1.10 -25.22
CA LYS A 7 6.41 -0.02 -24.32
C LYS A 7 4.91 0.21 -24.53
N LEU A 8 4.09 -0.22 -23.57
CA LEU A 8 2.66 0.04 -23.58
C LEU A 8 2.46 1.56 -23.70
N ASN A 9 1.83 2.00 -24.79
CA ASN A 9 1.56 3.41 -25.03
C ASN A 9 0.26 3.79 -24.31
N HIS A 10 0.40 4.25 -23.07
CA HIS A 10 -0.69 4.84 -22.29
C HIS A 10 -0.39 6.32 -22.05
N SER A 11 -1.41 7.16 -22.13
CA SER A 11 -1.32 8.53 -21.66
C SER A 11 -1.12 8.57 -20.14
N VAL A 12 -0.55 9.65 -19.64
CA VAL A 12 -0.36 9.86 -18.19
C VAL A 12 -1.69 9.81 -17.45
N ASN A 13 -2.75 10.36 -18.05
CA ASN A 13 -4.08 10.40 -17.44
C ASN A 13 -4.70 9.00 -17.33
N GLU A 14 -4.57 8.16 -18.36
CA GLU A 14 -5.05 6.77 -18.29
C GLU A 14 -4.32 5.98 -17.21
N ILE A 15 -3.00 6.18 -17.06
CA ILE A 15 -2.24 5.54 -15.99
C ILE A 15 -2.74 6.05 -14.63
N ALA A 16 -2.94 7.36 -14.46
CA ALA A 16 -3.44 7.93 -13.22
C ALA A 16 -4.83 7.38 -12.84
N ASP A 17 -5.73 7.24 -13.82
CA ASP A 17 -7.06 6.65 -13.60
C ASP A 17 -6.97 5.18 -13.19
N LEU A 18 -6.04 4.42 -13.77
CA LEU A 18 -5.80 3.03 -13.37
C LEU A 18 -5.24 2.91 -11.95
N PHE A 19 -4.49 3.90 -11.47
CA PHE A 19 -3.92 3.88 -10.12
C PHE A 19 -5.00 3.96 -9.02
N ALA A 20 -6.21 4.43 -9.32
CA ALA A 20 -7.35 4.35 -8.40
C ALA A 20 -7.67 2.89 -7.97
N TYR A 21 -7.32 1.91 -8.81
CA TYR A 21 -7.56 0.48 -8.58
C TYR A 21 -6.40 -0.21 -7.84
N LEU A 22 -5.37 0.50 -7.41
CA LEU A 22 -4.22 -0.10 -6.69
C LEU A 22 -4.63 -0.81 -5.40
N GLY A 23 -5.59 -0.26 -4.66
CA GLY A 23 -6.13 -0.88 -3.46
C GLY A 23 -6.83 -2.20 -3.78
N GLU A 24 -7.70 -2.21 -4.79
CA GLU A 24 -8.41 -3.40 -5.25
C GLU A 24 -7.51 -4.50 -5.81
N LEU A 25 -6.32 -4.14 -6.35
CA LEU A 25 -5.35 -5.15 -6.76
C LEU A 25 -4.72 -5.87 -5.55
N TYR A 26 -4.68 -5.22 -4.39
CA TYR A 26 -4.18 -5.77 -3.15
C TYR A 26 -5.27 -6.48 -2.33
N PHE A 27 -6.50 -5.98 -2.38
CA PHE A 27 -7.67 -6.55 -1.70
C PHE A 27 -8.41 -7.54 -2.58
N THR A 28 -8.51 -8.79 -2.16
CA THR A 28 -9.41 -9.75 -2.82
C THR A 28 -10.86 -9.40 -2.51
N SER A 29 -11.50 -8.61 -3.39
CA SER A 29 -12.97 -8.45 -3.37
C SER A 29 -13.62 -9.47 -4.30
N GLU A 30 -14.68 -10.12 -3.81
CA GLU A 30 -15.40 -11.19 -4.51
C GLU A 30 -16.52 -10.67 -5.45
N ASN A 31 -16.87 -9.37 -5.37
CA ASN A 31 -17.95 -8.77 -6.17
C ASN A 31 -17.41 -7.66 -7.10
N ARG A 32 -16.75 -8.03 -8.20
CA ARG A 32 -16.25 -7.08 -9.21
C ARG A 32 -17.05 -7.15 -10.50
N SER A 33 -17.33 -6.00 -11.09
CA SER A 33 -17.87 -5.90 -12.45
C SER A 33 -16.81 -6.31 -13.49
N THR A 34 -17.26 -6.58 -14.72
CA THR A 34 -16.38 -6.92 -15.85
C THR A 34 -15.43 -5.77 -16.21
N VAL A 35 -15.90 -4.52 -16.10
CA VAL A 35 -15.10 -3.31 -16.38
C VAL A 35 -13.99 -3.14 -15.35
N GLU A 36 -14.30 -3.29 -14.06
CA GLU A 36 -13.28 -3.23 -12.98
C GLU A 36 -12.24 -4.33 -13.16
N SER A 37 -12.68 -5.54 -13.53
CA SER A 37 -11.79 -6.66 -13.80
C SER A 37 -10.81 -6.36 -14.94
N GLN A 38 -11.27 -5.71 -16.02
CA GLN A 38 -10.40 -5.32 -17.14
C GLN A 38 -9.38 -4.25 -16.73
N LYS A 39 -9.80 -3.23 -15.98
CA LYS A 39 -8.90 -2.18 -15.48
C LYS A 39 -7.83 -2.75 -14.54
N LEU A 40 -8.21 -3.68 -13.66
CA LEU A 40 -7.26 -4.36 -12.77
C LEU A 40 -6.22 -5.19 -13.54
N LEU A 41 -6.65 -5.91 -14.58
CA LEU A 41 -5.72 -6.65 -15.46
C LEU A 41 -4.76 -5.71 -16.21
N GLN A 42 -5.25 -4.56 -16.68
CA GLN A 42 -4.42 -3.53 -17.31
C GLN A 42 -3.38 -2.97 -16.33
N LEU A 43 -3.81 -2.59 -15.12
CA LEU A 43 -2.91 -2.11 -14.07
C LEU A 43 -1.85 -3.16 -13.71
N GLU A 44 -2.26 -4.43 -13.51
CA GLU A 44 -1.34 -5.52 -13.20
C GLU A 44 -0.29 -5.72 -14.30
N LYS A 45 -0.70 -5.65 -15.56
CA LYS A 45 0.20 -5.74 -16.71
C LYS A 45 1.21 -4.58 -16.72
N ILE A 46 0.75 -3.35 -16.51
CA ILE A 46 1.63 -2.15 -16.43
C ILE A 46 2.67 -2.33 -15.33
N LEU A 47 2.26 -2.72 -14.12
CA LEU A 47 3.17 -2.92 -13.00
C LEU A 47 4.21 -4.01 -13.31
N LYS A 48 3.78 -5.16 -13.85
CA LYS A 48 4.67 -6.28 -14.22
C LYS A 48 5.66 -5.91 -15.31
N THR A 49 5.21 -5.28 -16.40
CA THR A 49 6.09 -4.87 -17.51
C THR A 49 7.15 -3.87 -17.06
N ASN A 50 6.85 -3.02 -16.07
CA ASN A 50 7.79 -2.06 -15.51
C ASN A 50 8.56 -2.60 -14.28
N GLN A 51 8.44 -3.90 -13.97
CA GLN A 51 9.13 -4.54 -12.83
C GLN A 51 8.82 -3.87 -11.48
N ILE A 52 7.61 -3.31 -11.34
CA ILE A 52 7.15 -2.67 -10.12
C ILE A 52 6.54 -3.72 -9.19
N ASN A 53 7.10 -3.84 -7.98
CA ASN A 53 6.54 -4.71 -6.96
C ASN A 53 5.37 -4.02 -6.25
N LEU A 54 4.16 -4.57 -6.40
CA LEU A 54 2.93 -4.02 -5.81
C LEU A 54 3.04 -3.78 -4.30
N LYS A 55 3.57 -4.75 -3.54
CA LYS A 55 3.71 -4.62 -2.09
C LYS A 55 4.66 -3.48 -1.71
N LYS A 56 5.79 -3.35 -2.42
CA LYS A 56 6.75 -2.26 -2.21
C LYS A 56 6.14 -0.90 -2.57
N LEU A 57 5.42 -0.83 -3.70
CA LEU A 57 4.75 0.38 -4.16
C LEU A 57 3.71 0.84 -3.13
N LEU A 58 2.82 -0.04 -2.68
CA LEU A 58 1.81 0.28 -1.68
C LEU A 58 2.44 0.72 -0.37
N ARG A 59 3.55 0.10 0.06
CA ARG A 59 4.29 0.55 1.24
C ARG A 59 4.82 1.98 1.11
N GLN A 60 5.28 2.36 -0.08
CA GLN A 60 5.80 3.70 -0.38
C GLN A 60 4.69 4.75 -0.48
N LEU A 61 3.55 4.38 -1.07
CA LEU A 61 2.38 5.27 -1.20
C LEU A 61 1.62 5.43 0.12
N SER A 62 1.71 4.45 1.01
CA SER A 62 1.02 4.51 2.30
C SER A 62 1.67 5.57 3.20
N PRO A 63 0.89 6.49 3.80
CA PRO A 63 1.41 7.52 4.69
C PRO A 63 2.19 6.93 5.87
N ALA A 64 3.05 7.74 6.51
CA ALA A 64 3.66 7.34 7.77
C ALA A 64 2.63 7.45 8.92
N CYS A 65 2.83 6.70 10.00
CA CYS A 65 1.87 6.70 11.11
C CYS A 65 1.76 8.07 11.79
N LYS A 66 2.85 8.83 11.94
CA LYS A 66 2.83 10.23 12.37
C LYS A 66 2.00 11.17 11.50
N ASP A 67 1.91 10.90 10.20
CA ASP A 67 1.21 11.80 9.28
C ASP A 67 -0.31 11.67 9.46
N ILE A 68 -0.76 10.50 9.95
CA ILE A 68 -2.18 10.20 10.23
C ILE A 68 -2.51 10.51 11.69
N VAL A 69 -1.67 10.07 12.64
CA VAL A 69 -1.90 10.18 14.07
C VAL A 69 -1.03 11.30 14.64
N GLN A 70 -1.60 12.50 14.74
CA GLN A 70 -0.86 13.71 15.10
C GLN A 70 -0.69 13.91 16.62
N LYS A 71 -1.57 13.33 17.45
CA LYS A 71 -1.54 13.46 18.91
C LYS A 71 -1.80 12.12 19.57
N CYS A 72 -0.96 11.76 20.53
CA CYS A 72 -1.05 10.50 21.26
C CYS A 72 -1.00 10.75 22.76
N LYS A 73 -1.92 10.11 23.49
CA LYS A 73 -1.96 10.11 24.95
C LYS A 73 -2.12 8.67 25.42
N TRP A 74 -1.24 8.23 26.30
CA TRP A 74 -1.25 6.89 26.87
C TRP A 74 -1.01 6.95 28.36
N LYS A 75 -1.88 6.31 29.16
CA LYS A 75 -1.86 6.40 30.63
C LYS A 75 -1.77 7.84 31.13
N GLU A 76 -2.58 8.70 30.52
CA GLU A 76 -2.64 10.13 30.81
C GLU A 76 -1.40 10.97 30.43
N GLU A 77 -0.36 10.35 29.88
CA GLU A 77 0.85 11.02 29.43
C GLU A 77 0.83 11.26 27.92
N GLU A 78 1.21 12.47 27.50
CA GLU A 78 1.46 12.74 26.08
C GLU A 78 2.67 11.93 25.59
N LYS A 79 2.54 11.32 24.42
CA LYS A 79 3.57 10.49 23.80
C LYS A 79 3.83 10.93 22.36
N ILE A 80 5.03 10.67 21.88
CA ILE A 80 5.38 10.83 20.46
C ILE A 80 4.70 9.70 19.69
N CYS A 81 3.78 10.03 18.77
CA CYS A 81 3.03 9.01 18.04
C CYS A 81 3.89 8.04 17.23
N ASP A 82 5.02 8.53 16.70
CA ASP A 82 6.01 7.71 15.98
C ASP A 82 6.59 6.57 16.80
N THR A 83 6.66 6.72 18.12
CA THR A 83 7.20 5.68 19.01
C THR A 83 6.12 4.72 19.51
N MET A 84 4.85 5.06 19.27
CA MET A 84 3.69 4.33 19.80
C MET A 84 3.03 3.45 18.72
N PHE A 85 3.12 3.87 17.46
CA PHE A 85 2.50 3.20 16.32
C PHE A 85 3.54 2.67 15.35
N GLU A 86 3.43 1.40 14.99
CA GLU A 86 4.27 0.78 13.97
C GLU A 86 3.45 0.47 12.71
N LYS A 87 4.09 0.58 11.54
CA LYS A 87 3.47 0.19 10.27
C LYS A 87 3.48 -1.33 10.15
N ILE A 88 2.30 -1.93 10.15
CA ILE A 88 2.09 -3.38 9.99
C ILE A 88 1.50 -3.72 8.63
N ILE A 89 1.57 -4.99 8.23
CA ILE A 89 0.94 -5.51 7.02
C ILE A 89 -0.26 -6.35 7.44
N THR A 90 -1.43 -6.02 6.92
CA THR A 90 -2.70 -6.74 7.13
C THR A 90 -3.29 -7.17 5.79
N SER A 91 -4.41 -7.89 5.82
CA SER A 91 -5.26 -8.10 4.63
C SER A 91 -5.78 -6.79 4.05
N GLU A 92 -5.88 -5.74 4.87
CA GLU A 92 -6.29 -4.38 4.50
C GLU A 92 -5.09 -3.45 4.14
N GLY A 93 -3.90 -4.03 3.93
CA GLY A 93 -2.76 -3.28 3.41
C GLY A 93 -1.80 -2.85 4.50
N HIS A 94 -1.27 -1.63 4.40
CA HIS A 94 -0.35 -1.08 5.38
C HIS A 94 -1.12 -0.27 6.42
N CYS A 95 -1.22 -0.80 7.63
CA CYS A 95 -1.93 -0.17 8.73
C CYS A 95 -0.97 0.32 9.81
N CYS A 96 -1.44 1.21 10.69
CA CYS A 96 -0.71 1.63 11.88
C CYS A 96 -1.27 0.91 13.10
N SER A 97 -0.41 0.22 13.85
CA SER A 97 -0.81 -0.55 15.02
C SER A 97 -0.14 -0.01 16.27
N PHE A 98 -0.94 0.25 17.29
CA PHE A 98 -0.48 0.58 18.62
C PHE A 98 -0.07 -0.71 19.35
N ASN A 99 1.09 -0.70 20.01
CA ASN A 99 1.51 -1.76 20.93
C ASN A 99 1.54 -3.17 20.31
N TYR A 100 2.10 -3.28 19.11
CA TYR A 100 2.11 -4.52 18.34
C TYR A 100 3.26 -5.46 18.74
N PHE A 101 2.95 -6.53 19.48
CA PHE A 101 3.90 -7.56 19.89
C PHE A 101 3.88 -8.78 18.95
N ALA A 102 4.50 -8.67 17.77
CA ALA A 102 4.85 -9.81 16.92
C ALA A 102 6.37 -10.05 16.96
N PRO A 103 6.91 -11.24 16.63
CA PRO A 103 8.31 -11.65 16.91
C PRO A 103 9.41 -10.94 16.08
N ARG A 104 9.31 -9.62 15.90
CA ARG A 104 10.36 -8.72 15.41
C ARG A 104 10.86 -7.88 16.56
N ASN A 105 12.11 -7.40 16.48
CA ASN A 105 12.70 -6.47 17.46
C ASN A 105 11.78 -5.24 17.67
N HIS A 106 10.98 -5.28 18.73
CA HIS A 106 10.10 -4.18 19.13
C HIS A 106 10.96 -3.05 19.69
N THR A 107 10.63 -1.81 19.33
CA THR A 107 11.29 -0.62 19.91
C THR A 107 10.50 -0.02 21.09
N PHE A 108 9.27 -0.48 21.30
CA PHE A 108 8.41 -0.07 22.39
C PHE A 108 8.55 -1.02 23.59
N GLY A 109 9.39 -0.63 24.55
CA GLY A 109 9.36 -1.16 25.92
C GLY A 109 8.40 -0.31 26.74
N GLY A 110 7.31 -0.91 27.21
CA GLY A 110 6.32 -0.25 28.07
C GLY A 110 6.85 0.07 29.46
#